data_AF-A0A645AVN9-F1
#
_entry.id   AF-A0A645AVN9-F1
#
_cell.length_a   1.000
_cell.length_b   1.000
_cell.length_c   1.000
_cell.angle_alpha   90.00
_cell.angle_beta   90.00
_cell.angle_gamma   90.00
#
_symmetry.space_group_name_H-M   'P 1'
#
loop_
_entity.id
_entity.type
_entity.pdbx_description
1 polymer ?
#
loop_
_entity_poly.entity_id
_entity_poly.type
_entity_poly.pdbx_seq_one_letter_code
_entity_poly.pdbx_strand_id
1 'polypeptide(L)'
;MKKTLSAHIILFALGAVALAVMSGIWTEMPMEKLVIWVLWCTFSAIVAPILVGLSAMHSGWFPGFAVTIIFLSLGVFMGFPPHALILLTGYVASTGPCFADMGYDLKTGWIVRGRGSDPAYEMDGRRQQVISELIGAFIAVGVTALLMNMHFKLDMVPPVSKVFAATVKAGLNPEILRQLVIASVFGAALQFAGGAKKALGILFATGLLIRNPIYGAGLLVALLIRLPLEKNFKPELEIYGGGLVAGDGIYGFVNALIRSFM
;
A
#
# COMPACT_ATOMS: atom_id res chain seq x y z
N MET A 1 -25.42 -0.78 -2.23
CA MET A 1 -24.34 -1.75 -1.94
C MET A 1 -24.02 -2.66 -3.13
N LYS A 2 -24.94 -3.52 -3.62
CA LYS A 2 -24.65 -4.44 -4.75
C LYS A 2 -24.18 -3.71 -6.03
N LYS A 3 -24.88 -2.65 -6.45
CA LYS A 3 -24.51 -1.84 -7.64
C LYS A 3 -23.12 -1.21 -7.52
N THR A 4 -22.77 -0.68 -6.34
CA THR A 4 -21.47 -0.04 -6.08
C THR A 4 -20.33 -1.04 -6.14
N LEU A 5 -20.50 -2.23 -5.53
CA LEU A 5 -19.50 -3.29 -5.57
C LEU A 5 -19.28 -3.80 -7.00
N SER A 6 -20.35 -4.00 -7.76
CA SER A 6 -20.26 -4.36 -9.18
C SER A 6 -19.53 -3.30 -10.00
N ALA A 7 -19.84 -2.02 -9.79
CA ALA A 7 -19.13 -0.93 -10.47
C ALA A 7 -17.63 -0.92 -10.11
N HIS A 8 -17.29 -1.15 -8.85
CA HIS A 8 -15.89 -1.22 -8.39
C HIS A 8 -15.11 -2.34 -9.10
N ILE A 9 -15.69 -3.54 -9.18
CA ILE A 9 -15.11 -4.68 -9.89
C ILE A 9 -14.90 -4.35 -11.37
N ILE A 10 -15.93 -3.81 -12.02
CA ILE A 10 -15.88 -3.48 -13.45
C ILE A 10 -14.81 -2.42 -13.73
N LEU A 11 -14.73 -1.36 -12.91
CA LEU A 11 -13.74 -0.30 -13.08
C LEU A 11 -12.31 -0.82 -12.92
N PHE A 12 -12.04 -1.68 -11.94
CA PHE A 12 -10.72 -2.29 -11.80
C PHE A 12 -10.38 -3.27 -12.93
N ALA A 13 -11.36 -3.99 -13.46
CA ALA A 13 -11.16 -4.84 -14.63
C ALA A 13 -10.84 -4.00 -15.88
N LEU A 14 -11.60 -2.92 -16.12
CA LEU A 14 -11.34 -1.99 -17.21
C LEU A 14 -9.97 -1.33 -17.07
N GLY A 15 -9.56 -0.95 -15.86
CA GLY A 15 -8.22 -0.41 -15.60
C GLY A 15 -7.11 -1.40 -15.93
N ALA A 16 -7.27 -2.67 -15.55
CA ALA A 16 -6.31 -3.72 -15.91
C ALA A 16 -6.26 -3.96 -17.43
N VAL A 17 -7.40 -3.97 -18.12
CA VAL A 17 -7.46 -4.09 -19.59
C VAL A 17 -6.78 -2.89 -20.26
N ALA A 18 -7.07 -1.67 -19.82
CA ALA A 18 -6.44 -0.46 -20.35
C ALA A 18 -4.92 -0.52 -20.18
N LEU A 19 -4.45 -0.93 -18.99
CA LEU A 19 -3.03 -1.09 -18.70
C LEU A 19 -2.38 -2.15 -19.62
N ALA A 20 -3.06 -3.27 -19.86
CA ALA A 20 -2.57 -4.30 -20.76
C ALA A 20 -2.44 -3.80 -22.21
N VAL A 21 -3.45 -3.06 -22.70
CA VAL A 21 -3.45 -2.49 -24.05
C VAL A 21 -2.37 -1.43 -24.21
N MET A 22 -2.27 -0.48 -23.27
CA MET A 22 -1.31 0.64 -23.33
C MET A 22 0.14 0.18 -23.22
N SER A 23 0.40 -0.86 -22.43
CA SER A 23 1.75 -1.40 -22.24
C SER A 23 2.18 -2.40 -23.31
N GLY A 24 1.24 -2.96 -24.07
CA GLY A 24 1.52 -3.97 -25.08
C GLY A 24 1.71 -5.40 -24.55
N ILE A 25 1.54 -5.68 -23.25
CA ILE A 25 1.78 -7.03 -22.70
C ILE A 25 0.89 -8.13 -23.28
N TRP A 26 -0.18 -7.77 -23.99
CA TRP A 26 -1.01 -8.71 -24.75
C TRP A 26 -0.24 -9.42 -25.87
N THR A 27 0.93 -8.91 -26.29
CA THR A 27 1.81 -9.57 -27.26
C THR A 27 2.81 -10.54 -26.61
N GLU A 28 2.94 -10.54 -25.28
CA GLU A 28 3.94 -11.35 -24.55
C GLU A 28 3.38 -12.66 -23.99
N MET A 29 2.07 -12.87 -24.07
CA MET A 29 1.41 -14.06 -23.53
C MET A 29 0.16 -14.44 -24.34
N PRO A 30 -0.21 -15.73 -24.37
CA PRO A 30 -1.43 -16.17 -25.05
C PRO A 30 -2.66 -15.54 -24.40
N MET A 31 -3.74 -15.40 -25.19
CA MET A 31 -4.99 -14.73 -24.77
C MET A 31 -5.55 -15.30 -23.46
N GLU A 32 -5.49 -16.61 -23.27
CA GLU A 32 -5.93 -17.28 -22.04
C GLU A 32 -5.18 -16.79 -20.80
N LYS A 33 -3.86 -16.64 -20.91
CA LYS A 33 -3.01 -16.16 -19.82
C LYS A 33 -3.20 -14.67 -19.57
N LEU A 34 -3.46 -13.89 -20.63
CA LEU A 34 -3.85 -12.49 -20.51
C LEU A 34 -5.17 -12.33 -19.75
N VAL A 35 -6.17 -13.17 -20.02
CA VAL A 35 -7.44 -13.17 -19.28
C VAL A 35 -7.20 -13.48 -17.80
N ILE A 36 -6.39 -14.50 -17.49
CA ILE A 36 -6.03 -14.81 -16.10
C ILE A 36 -5.30 -13.63 -15.45
N TRP A 37 -4.39 -12.94 -16.17
CA TRP A 37 -3.71 -11.76 -15.65
C TRP A 37 -4.66 -10.61 -15.34
N VAL A 38 -5.64 -10.33 -16.22
CA VAL A 38 -6.68 -9.30 -15.98
C VAL A 38 -7.53 -9.66 -14.76
N LEU A 39 -7.98 -10.91 -14.66
CA LEU A 39 -8.74 -11.39 -13.50
C LEU A 39 -7.92 -11.29 -12.22
N TRP A 40 -6.64 -11.64 -12.28
CA TRP A 40 -5.72 -11.54 -11.14
C TRP A 40 -5.48 -10.09 -10.72
N CYS A 41 -5.24 -9.17 -11.66
CA CYS A 41 -5.13 -7.74 -11.37
C CYS A 41 -6.40 -7.18 -10.74
N THR A 42 -7.57 -7.55 -11.28
CA THR A 42 -8.86 -7.12 -10.77
C THR A 42 -9.07 -7.61 -9.34
N PHE A 43 -8.86 -8.91 -9.11
CA PHE A 43 -8.97 -9.51 -7.78
C PHE A 43 -8.00 -8.87 -6.78
N SER A 44 -6.74 -8.72 -7.18
CA SER A 44 -5.70 -8.13 -6.34
C SER A 44 -6.01 -6.68 -6.00
N ALA A 45 -6.50 -5.89 -6.96
CA ALA A 45 -6.89 -4.49 -6.76
C ALA A 45 -8.08 -4.32 -5.82
N ILE A 46 -8.93 -5.34 -5.67
CA ILE A 46 -10.06 -5.33 -4.71
C ILE A 46 -9.61 -5.80 -3.33
N VAL A 47 -8.83 -6.88 -3.27
CA VAL A 47 -8.47 -7.52 -2.00
C VAL A 47 -7.33 -6.79 -1.31
N ALA A 48 -6.33 -6.31 -2.04
CA ALA A 48 -5.17 -5.63 -1.46
C ALA A 48 -5.58 -4.43 -0.58
N PRO A 49 -6.44 -3.51 -1.04
CA PRO A 49 -6.84 -2.37 -0.22
C PRO A 49 -7.62 -2.79 1.03
N ILE A 50 -8.44 -3.85 0.95
CA ILE A 50 -9.15 -4.39 2.12
C ILE A 50 -8.14 -4.91 3.15
N LEU A 51 -7.13 -5.67 2.73
CA LEU A 51 -6.07 -6.16 3.63
C LEU A 51 -5.30 -5.00 4.26
N VAL A 52 -4.95 -3.99 3.47
CA VAL A 52 -4.24 -2.80 3.94
C VAL A 52 -5.07 -2.00 4.94
N GLY A 53 -6.34 -1.75 4.62
CA GLY A 53 -7.26 -1.01 5.49
C GLY A 53 -7.54 -1.74 6.80
N LEU A 54 -7.77 -3.06 6.76
CA LEU A 54 -7.95 -3.86 7.97
C LEU A 54 -6.71 -3.83 8.87
N SER A 55 -5.51 -3.94 8.29
CA SER A 55 -4.28 -3.77 9.05
C SER A 55 -4.18 -2.36 9.64
N ALA A 56 -4.42 -1.31 8.85
CA ALA A 56 -4.38 0.07 9.31
C ALA A 56 -5.36 0.32 10.47
N MET A 57 -6.59 -0.18 10.38
CA MET A 57 -7.61 -0.03 11.42
C MET A 57 -7.24 -0.73 12.74
N HIS A 58 -6.50 -1.83 12.68
CA HIS A 58 -6.19 -2.65 13.87
C HIS A 58 -4.82 -2.38 14.48
N SER A 59 -3.79 -2.18 13.67
CA SER A 59 -2.42 -1.93 14.14
C SER A 59 -2.03 -0.46 14.11
N GLY A 60 -2.78 0.39 13.41
CA GLY A 60 -2.33 1.74 13.09
C GLY A 60 -1.08 1.73 12.20
N TRP A 61 -0.85 0.65 11.43
CA TRP A 61 0.13 0.60 10.35
C TRP A 61 -0.49 0.07 9.04
N PHE A 62 -0.16 0.68 7.88
CA PHE A 62 -0.66 0.24 6.56
C PHE A 62 0.41 -0.58 5.79
N PRO A 63 0.24 -1.90 5.63
CA PRO A 63 1.25 -2.77 5.00
C PRO A 63 1.12 -2.84 3.47
N GLY A 64 0.94 -1.70 2.79
CA GLY A 64 0.67 -1.66 1.34
C GLY A 64 1.69 -2.42 0.49
N PHE A 65 2.96 -2.25 0.82
CA PHE A 65 4.05 -2.91 0.11
C PHE A 65 4.11 -4.42 0.36
N ALA A 66 3.90 -4.89 1.59
CA ALA A 66 3.90 -6.32 1.88
C ALA A 66 2.72 -7.03 1.23
N VAL A 67 1.54 -6.41 1.24
CA VAL A 67 0.37 -6.93 0.53
C VAL A 67 0.65 -7.01 -0.97
N THR A 68 1.27 -5.99 -1.55
CA THR A 68 1.69 -6.02 -2.96
C THR A 68 2.66 -7.18 -3.25
N ILE A 69 3.64 -7.42 -2.36
CA ILE A 69 4.58 -8.56 -2.50
C ILE A 69 3.84 -9.90 -2.51
N ILE A 70 2.77 -10.07 -1.72
CA ILE A 70 1.97 -11.31 -1.73
C ILE A 70 1.38 -11.55 -3.12
N PHE A 71 0.69 -10.56 -3.68
CA PHE A 71 0.07 -10.68 -5.01
C PHE A 71 1.10 -10.82 -6.13
N LEU A 72 2.24 -10.13 -6.02
CA LEU A 72 3.37 -10.29 -6.93
C LEU A 72 3.95 -11.71 -6.87
N SER A 73 4.19 -12.25 -5.68
CA SER A 73 4.76 -13.60 -5.50
C SER A 73 3.83 -14.68 -6.04
N LEU A 74 2.53 -14.55 -5.81
CA LEU A 74 1.53 -15.43 -6.42
C LEU A 74 1.49 -15.29 -7.95
N GLY A 75 1.63 -14.07 -8.48
CA GLY A 75 1.76 -13.84 -9.91
C GLY A 75 3.01 -14.51 -10.51
N VAL A 76 4.12 -14.50 -9.76
CA VAL A 76 5.34 -15.25 -10.11
C VAL A 76 5.06 -16.75 -10.17
N PHE A 77 4.35 -17.31 -9.19
CA PHE A 77 3.95 -18.74 -9.20
C PHE A 77 2.99 -19.10 -10.33
N MET A 78 2.13 -18.15 -10.76
CA MET A 78 1.29 -18.27 -11.97
C MET A 78 2.09 -18.17 -13.28
N GLY A 79 3.38 -17.84 -13.19
CA GLY A 79 4.30 -17.80 -14.32
C GLY A 79 4.07 -16.61 -15.25
N PHE A 80 3.49 -15.50 -14.79
CA PHE A 80 3.34 -14.32 -15.65
C PHE A 80 4.69 -13.78 -16.13
N PRO A 81 4.77 -13.24 -17.36
CA PRO A 81 6.01 -12.67 -17.86
C PRO A 81 6.45 -11.45 -17.03
N PRO A 82 7.75 -11.12 -17.00
CA PRO A 82 8.29 -10.06 -16.15
C PRO A 82 7.60 -8.69 -16.30
N HIS A 83 7.29 -8.25 -17.52
CA HIS A 83 6.62 -6.96 -17.74
C HIS A 83 5.20 -6.96 -17.16
N ALA A 84 4.47 -8.07 -17.30
CA ALA A 84 3.14 -8.22 -16.71
C ALA A 84 3.20 -8.22 -15.17
N LEU A 85 4.26 -8.78 -14.56
CA LEU A 85 4.47 -8.74 -13.11
C LEU A 85 4.80 -7.33 -12.60
N ILE A 86 5.62 -6.57 -13.34
CA ILE A 86 5.94 -5.17 -13.00
C ILE A 86 4.68 -4.31 -13.01
N LEU A 87 3.86 -4.48 -14.05
CA LEU A 87 2.59 -3.79 -14.22
C LEU A 87 1.56 -4.16 -13.15
N LEU A 88 1.41 -5.46 -12.86
CA LEU A 88 0.61 -5.95 -11.73
C LEU A 88 1.04 -5.30 -10.42
N THR A 89 2.35 -5.26 -10.17
CA THR A 89 2.92 -4.68 -8.94
C THR A 89 2.54 -3.21 -8.80
N GLY A 90 2.74 -2.41 -9.85
CA GLY A 90 2.38 -1.00 -9.85
C GLY A 90 0.88 -0.78 -9.67
N TYR A 91 0.07 -1.60 -10.36
CA TYR A 91 -1.38 -1.53 -10.27
C TYR A 91 -1.88 -1.81 -8.85
N VAL A 92 -1.43 -2.90 -8.22
CA VAL A 92 -1.81 -3.27 -6.85
C VAL A 92 -1.27 -2.28 -5.82
N ALA A 93 -0.03 -1.80 -5.98
CA ALA A 93 0.55 -0.82 -5.06
C ALA A 93 -0.22 0.51 -5.08
N SER A 94 -0.82 0.87 -6.22
CA SER A 94 -1.59 2.11 -6.36
C SER A 94 -2.93 2.10 -5.64
N THR A 95 -3.49 0.93 -5.31
CA THR A 95 -4.84 0.84 -4.69
C THR A 95 -4.81 0.84 -3.17
N GLY A 96 -3.71 0.41 -2.56
CA GLY A 96 -3.57 0.29 -1.11
C GLY A 96 -3.73 1.59 -0.31
N PRO A 97 -3.10 2.72 -0.71
CA PRO A 97 -3.14 3.97 0.06
C PRO A 97 -4.56 4.47 0.37
N CYS A 98 -5.47 4.46 -0.61
CA CYS A 98 -6.84 4.98 -0.43
C CYS A 98 -7.65 4.25 0.66
N PHE A 99 -7.30 3.00 0.98
CA PHE A 99 -7.95 2.25 2.06
C PHE A 99 -7.20 2.34 3.39
N ALA A 100 -5.93 2.75 3.39
CA ALA A 100 -5.23 3.15 4.60
C ALA A 100 -5.91 4.39 5.21
N ASP A 101 -6.45 5.28 4.38
CA ASP A 101 -7.20 6.48 4.79
C ASP A 101 -8.43 6.11 5.65
N MET A 102 -9.05 4.95 5.42
CA MET A 102 -10.11 4.44 6.31
C MET A 102 -9.61 4.19 7.74
N GLY A 103 -8.35 3.82 7.90
CA GLY A 103 -7.70 3.56 9.18
C GLY A 103 -7.22 4.82 9.91
N TYR A 104 -6.79 5.85 9.17
CA TYR A 104 -6.28 7.10 9.76
C TYR A 104 -7.14 8.29 9.44
N ASP A 105 -7.22 8.73 8.18
CA ASP A 105 -7.74 10.04 7.81
C ASP A 105 -9.25 10.15 8.05
N LEU A 106 -10.04 9.15 7.64
CA LEU A 106 -11.48 9.11 7.89
C LEU A 106 -11.78 8.95 9.37
N LYS A 107 -11.01 8.11 10.07
CA LYS A 107 -11.16 7.86 11.51
C LYS A 107 -10.81 9.10 12.34
N THR A 108 -9.68 9.72 12.04
CA THR A 108 -9.20 10.96 12.66
C THR A 108 -10.18 12.08 12.41
N GLY A 109 -10.65 12.23 11.16
CA GLY A 109 -11.70 13.19 10.82
C GLY A 109 -12.96 12.99 11.65
N TRP A 110 -13.43 11.76 11.78
CA TRP A 110 -14.61 11.43 12.59
C TRP A 110 -14.40 11.77 14.08
N ILE A 111 -13.21 11.51 14.63
CA ILE A 111 -12.90 11.86 16.03
C ILE A 111 -12.88 13.39 16.21
N VAL A 112 -12.16 14.11 15.36
CA VAL A 112 -11.97 15.58 15.46
C VAL A 112 -13.30 16.32 15.26
N ARG A 113 -14.23 15.78 14.47
CA ARG A 113 -15.57 16.35 14.26
C ARG A 113 -16.60 16.00 15.34
N GLY A 114 -16.18 15.40 16.46
CA GLY A 114 -17.07 15.11 17.58
C GLY A 114 -17.87 13.81 17.42
N ARG A 115 -17.36 12.85 16.65
CA ARG A 115 -17.91 11.49 16.52
C ARG A 115 -19.36 11.45 16.01
N GLY A 116 -19.71 12.40 15.13
CA GLY A 116 -21.05 12.51 14.56
C GLY A 116 -22.08 13.12 15.51
N SER A 117 -21.65 13.86 16.54
CA SER A 117 -22.55 14.61 17.43
C SER A 117 -23.38 15.67 16.67
N ASP A 118 -22.80 16.27 15.64
CA ASP A 118 -23.48 17.17 14.71
C ASP A 118 -23.50 16.55 13.29
N PRO A 119 -24.67 16.05 12.83
CA PRO A 119 -24.80 15.45 11.51
C PRO A 119 -24.49 16.40 10.35
N ALA A 120 -24.81 17.70 10.47
CA ALA A 120 -24.57 18.66 9.41
C ALA A 120 -23.07 18.95 9.26
N TYR A 121 -22.39 19.16 10.38
CA TYR A 121 -20.94 19.35 10.41
C TYR A 121 -20.17 18.09 9.95
N GLU A 122 -20.63 16.89 10.34
CA GLU A 122 -20.02 15.64 9.88
C GLU A 122 -20.16 15.45 8.36
N MET A 123 -21.33 15.77 7.80
CA MET A 123 -21.57 15.68 6.36
C MET A 123 -20.71 16.66 5.56
N ASP A 124 -20.58 17.90 6.01
CA ASP A 124 -19.72 18.89 5.36
C ASP A 124 -18.23 18.49 5.48
N GLY A 125 -17.79 18.08 6.66
CA GLY A 125 -16.42 17.64 6.90
C GLY A 125 -16.01 16.44 6.03
N ARG A 126 -16.88 15.44 5.87
CA ARG A 126 -16.63 14.31 4.97
C ARG A 126 -16.53 14.74 3.50
N ARG A 127 -17.33 15.72 3.09
CA ARG A 127 -17.24 16.30 1.73
C ARG A 127 -15.90 16.98 1.52
N GLN A 128 -15.44 17.78 2.48
CA GLN A 128 -14.13 18.44 2.40
C GLN A 128 -12.97 17.44 2.39
N GLN A 129 -13.06 16.34 3.15
CA GLN A 129 -12.06 15.27 3.12
C GLN A 129 -11.94 14.65 1.73
N VAL A 130 -13.05 14.25 1.11
CA VAL A 130 -13.05 13.69 -0.25
C VAL A 130 -12.48 14.68 -1.27
N ILE A 131 -12.83 15.97 -1.16
CA ILE A 131 -12.27 17.00 -2.04
C ILE A 131 -10.75 17.12 -1.86
N SER A 132 -10.28 17.14 -0.61
CA SER A 132 -8.85 17.27 -0.29
C SER A 132 -8.05 16.06 -0.78
N GLU A 133 -8.58 14.85 -0.58
CA GLU A 133 -8.00 13.59 -1.08
C GLU A 133 -7.89 13.60 -2.61
N LEU A 134 -8.94 14.03 -3.32
CA LEU A 134 -8.92 14.13 -4.77
C LEU A 134 -7.89 15.15 -5.26
N ILE A 135 -7.82 16.34 -4.63
CA ILE A 135 -6.81 17.36 -4.95
C ILE A 135 -5.41 16.79 -4.75
N GLY A 136 -5.16 16.16 -3.60
CA GLY A 136 -3.89 15.52 -3.29
C GLY A 136 -3.51 14.45 -4.31
N ALA A 137 -4.46 13.60 -4.72
CA ALA A 137 -4.25 12.57 -5.73
C ALA A 137 -3.86 13.17 -7.09
N PHE A 138 -4.57 14.20 -7.56
CA PHE A 138 -4.23 14.85 -8.85
C PHE A 138 -2.88 15.57 -8.80
N ILE A 139 -2.58 16.27 -7.71
CA ILE A 139 -1.27 16.91 -7.52
C ILE A 139 -0.16 15.85 -7.50
N ALA A 140 -0.33 14.75 -6.76
CA ALA A 140 0.64 13.67 -6.69
C ALA A 140 0.91 13.07 -8.08
N VAL A 141 -0.14 12.74 -8.85
CA VAL A 141 0.00 12.25 -10.23
C VAL A 141 0.73 13.26 -11.11
N GLY A 142 0.38 14.54 -11.05
CA GLY A 142 1.02 15.59 -11.84
C GLY A 142 2.50 15.77 -11.50
N VAL A 143 2.84 15.88 -10.22
CA VAL A 143 4.22 16.03 -9.75
C VAL A 143 5.05 14.80 -10.10
N THR A 144 4.52 13.59 -9.89
CA THR A 144 5.21 12.35 -10.28
C THR A 144 5.46 12.32 -11.79
N ALA A 145 4.48 12.68 -12.62
CA ALA A 145 4.64 12.70 -14.07
C ALA A 145 5.73 13.70 -14.52
N LEU A 146 5.79 14.89 -13.91
CA LEU A 146 6.77 15.92 -14.23
C LEU A 146 8.20 15.57 -13.76
N LEU A 147 8.33 14.94 -12.59
CA LEU A 147 9.63 14.68 -11.95
C LEU A 147 10.16 13.26 -12.14
N MET A 148 9.39 12.35 -12.74
CA MET A 148 9.73 10.94 -12.93
C MET A 148 11.12 10.75 -13.57
N ASN A 149 11.41 11.48 -14.65
CA ASN A 149 12.67 11.33 -15.37
C ASN A 149 13.87 11.73 -14.52
N MET A 150 13.71 12.77 -13.68
CA MET A 150 14.75 13.21 -12.75
C MET A 150 15.00 12.15 -11.67
N HIS A 151 13.93 11.57 -11.10
CA HIS A 151 14.05 10.51 -10.10
C HIS A 151 14.83 9.30 -10.64
N PHE A 152 14.55 8.88 -11.88
CA PHE A 152 15.30 7.78 -12.51
C PHE A 152 16.76 8.13 -12.79
N LYS A 153 17.05 9.35 -13.27
CA LYS A 153 18.44 9.77 -13.53
C LYS A 153 19.30 9.83 -12.26
N LEU A 154 18.69 10.15 -11.12
CA LEU A 154 19.37 10.28 -9.83
C LEU A 154 19.33 8.99 -8.98
N ASP A 155 18.85 7.87 -9.52
CA ASP A 155 18.59 6.61 -8.79
C ASP A 155 17.76 6.82 -7.50
N MET A 156 16.87 7.82 -7.50
CA MET A 156 15.96 8.13 -6.39
C MET A 156 14.70 7.25 -6.45
N VAL A 157 14.89 5.95 -6.63
CA VAL A 157 13.81 4.97 -6.57
C VAL A 157 13.53 4.55 -5.13
N PRO A 158 12.26 4.41 -4.72
CA PRO A 158 11.93 3.91 -3.39
C PRO A 158 12.65 2.58 -3.09
N PRO A 159 13.20 2.37 -1.88
CA PRO A 159 13.94 1.15 -1.54
C PRO A 159 13.14 -0.13 -1.80
N VAL A 160 11.82 -0.09 -1.58
CA VAL A 160 10.91 -1.21 -1.84
C VAL A 160 10.87 -1.62 -3.31
N SER A 161 11.08 -0.69 -4.25
CA SER A 161 11.12 -0.99 -5.69
C SER A 161 12.23 -2.00 -6.02
N LYS A 162 13.34 -1.98 -5.28
CA LYS A 162 14.42 -2.97 -5.42
C LYS A 162 13.96 -4.36 -4.97
N VAL A 163 13.11 -4.44 -3.93
CA VAL A 163 12.51 -5.70 -3.47
C VAL A 163 11.53 -6.24 -4.51
N PHE A 164 10.65 -5.42 -5.06
CA PHE A 164 9.76 -5.82 -6.15
C PHE A 164 10.53 -6.36 -7.36
N ALA A 165 11.56 -5.63 -7.80
CA ALA A 165 12.42 -6.06 -8.90
C ALA A 165 13.14 -7.39 -8.58
N ALA A 166 13.62 -7.58 -7.36
CA ALA A 166 14.23 -8.83 -6.92
C ALA A 166 13.22 -9.98 -6.95
N THR A 167 11.97 -9.77 -6.51
CA THR A 167 10.89 -10.78 -6.56
C THR A 167 10.51 -11.13 -8.00
N VAL A 168 10.41 -10.16 -8.91
CA VAL A 168 10.17 -10.43 -10.34
C VAL A 168 11.31 -11.28 -10.92
N LYS A 169 12.56 -10.91 -10.64
CA LYS A 169 13.75 -11.66 -11.09
C LYS A 169 13.84 -13.05 -10.44
N ALA A 170 13.36 -13.19 -9.20
CA ALA A 170 13.33 -14.45 -8.47
C ALA A 170 12.46 -15.51 -9.14
N GLY A 171 11.42 -15.10 -9.89
CA GLY A 171 10.62 -16.00 -10.71
C GLY A 171 11.40 -16.76 -11.78
N LEU A 172 12.62 -16.32 -12.07
CA LEU A 172 13.53 -16.96 -13.02
C LEU A 172 14.52 -17.93 -12.33
N ASN A 173 14.54 -18.01 -11.00
CA ASN A 173 15.48 -18.84 -10.23
C ASN A 173 14.75 -19.82 -9.28
N PRO A 174 14.84 -21.15 -9.53
CA PRO A 174 14.19 -22.17 -8.71
C PRO A 174 14.54 -22.13 -7.22
N GLU A 175 15.77 -21.75 -6.87
CA GLU A 175 16.21 -21.70 -5.47
C GLU A 175 15.55 -20.53 -4.72
N ILE A 176 15.43 -19.37 -5.37
CA ILE A 176 14.75 -18.22 -4.76
C ILE A 176 13.25 -18.49 -4.67
N LEU A 177 12.66 -19.17 -5.66
CA LEU A 177 11.27 -19.61 -5.61
C LEU A 177 11.00 -20.50 -4.39
N ARG A 178 11.88 -21.46 -4.11
CA ARG A 178 11.82 -22.30 -2.92
C ARG A 178 11.85 -21.47 -1.63
N GLN A 179 12.74 -20.49 -1.57
CA GLN A 179 12.83 -19.59 -0.40
C GLN A 179 11.56 -18.74 -0.24
N LEU A 180 10.97 -18.22 -1.33
CA LEU A 180 9.70 -17.50 -1.29
C LEU A 180 8.56 -18.39 -0.80
N VAL A 181 8.51 -19.66 -1.20
CA VAL A 181 7.52 -20.62 -0.70
C VAL A 181 7.70 -20.86 0.80
N ILE A 182 8.92 -21.13 1.26
CA ILE A 182 9.20 -21.35 2.69
C ILE A 182 8.81 -20.11 3.51
N ALA A 183 9.20 -18.92 3.06
CA ALA A 183 8.86 -17.67 3.71
C ALA A 183 7.34 -17.42 3.71
N SER A 184 6.65 -17.75 2.63
CA SER A 184 5.19 -17.63 2.52
C SER A 184 4.47 -18.58 3.48
N VAL A 185 4.94 -19.82 3.63
CA VAL A 185 4.41 -20.78 4.60
C VAL A 185 4.62 -20.28 6.03
N PHE A 186 5.81 -19.76 6.34
CA PHE A 186 6.09 -19.17 7.65
C PHE A 186 5.21 -17.96 7.94
N GLY A 187 5.08 -17.04 6.98
CA GLY A 187 4.20 -15.88 7.08
C GLY A 187 2.73 -16.28 7.27
N ALA A 188 2.27 -17.31 6.55
CA ALA A 188 0.92 -17.86 6.71
C ALA A 188 0.70 -18.50 8.09
N ALA A 189 1.70 -19.24 8.61
CA ALA A 189 1.64 -19.82 9.95
C ALA A 189 1.57 -18.72 11.03
N LEU A 190 2.40 -17.67 10.92
CA LEU A 190 2.33 -16.51 11.80
C LEU A 190 0.98 -15.79 11.70
N GLN A 191 0.47 -15.62 10.48
CA GLN A 191 -0.83 -14.99 10.25
C GLN A 191 -1.97 -15.80 10.87
N PHE A 192 -1.91 -17.14 10.77
CA PHE A 192 -2.88 -18.05 11.37
C PHE A 192 -2.82 -17.99 12.90
N ALA A 193 -1.61 -18.06 13.48
CA ALA A 193 -1.40 -17.96 14.92
C ALA A 193 -1.86 -16.62 15.51
N GLY A 194 -1.66 -15.52 14.77
CA GLY A 194 -2.10 -14.18 15.17
C GLY A 194 -3.60 -13.91 15.00
N GLY A 195 -4.28 -14.70 14.15
CA GLY A 195 -5.65 -14.49 13.75
C GLY A 195 -5.86 -13.28 12.82
N ALA A 196 -7.05 -13.20 12.22
CA ALA A 196 -7.40 -12.15 11.24
C ALA A 196 -7.36 -10.73 11.83
N LYS A 197 -7.56 -10.56 13.15
CA LYS A 197 -7.57 -9.25 13.79
C LYS A 197 -6.19 -8.61 13.91
N LYS A 198 -5.11 -9.40 13.99
CA LYS A 198 -3.77 -8.85 14.28
C LYS A 198 -2.89 -8.70 13.04
N ALA A 199 -3.25 -9.33 11.91
CA ALA A 199 -2.46 -9.28 10.68
C ALA A 199 -0.94 -9.59 10.88
N LEU A 200 -0.60 -10.47 11.84
CA LEU A 200 0.79 -10.65 12.30
C LEU A 200 1.75 -11.03 11.17
N GLY A 201 1.36 -11.95 10.28
CA GLY A 201 2.21 -12.36 9.17
C GLY A 201 2.46 -11.21 8.18
N ILE A 202 1.43 -10.42 7.88
CA ILE A 202 1.51 -9.27 6.97
C ILE A 202 2.40 -8.16 7.56
N LEU A 203 2.21 -7.83 8.84
CA LEU A 203 3.01 -6.81 9.54
C LEU A 203 4.46 -7.25 9.71
N PHE A 204 4.68 -8.52 10.03
CA PHE A 204 6.02 -9.10 10.11
C PHE A 204 6.75 -9.02 8.75
N ALA A 205 6.09 -9.44 7.67
CA ALA A 205 6.63 -9.33 6.32
C ALA A 205 6.97 -7.87 5.95
N THR A 206 6.15 -6.91 6.38
CA THR A 206 6.39 -5.47 6.15
C THR A 206 7.70 -5.01 6.78
N GLY A 207 7.99 -5.43 8.02
CA GLY A 207 9.25 -5.11 8.70
C GLY A 207 10.48 -5.67 7.98
N LEU A 208 10.34 -6.81 7.28
CA LEU A 208 11.43 -7.42 6.51
C LEU A 208 11.74 -6.71 5.19
N LEU A 209 10.83 -5.87 4.68
CA LEU A 209 11.05 -5.14 3.42
C LEU A 209 12.07 -4.00 3.55
N ILE A 210 12.32 -3.53 4.77
CA ILE A 210 13.21 -2.40 5.04
C ILE A 210 14.42 -2.90 5.83
N ARG A 211 15.55 -3.07 5.15
CA ARG A 211 16.81 -3.46 5.79
C ARG A 211 17.50 -2.25 6.44
N ASN A 212 16.94 -1.74 7.53
CA ASN A 212 17.54 -0.65 8.30
C ASN A 212 17.38 -0.87 9.82
N PRO A 213 18.46 -1.26 10.53
CA PRO A 213 18.42 -1.48 11.98
C PRO A 213 17.96 -0.28 12.80
N ILE A 214 18.24 0.95 12.33
CA ILE A 214 17.86 2.19 13.02
C ILE A 214 16.34 2.31 13.08
N TYR A 215 15.64 1.99 11.98
CA TYR A 215 14.19 1.99 11.97
C TYR A 215 13.61 0.89 12.87
N GLY A 216 14.25 -0.27 12.94
CA GLY A 216 13.87 -1.33 13.88
C GLY A 216 13.98 -0.88 15.34
N ALA A 217 15.10 -0.26 15.72
CA ALA A 217 15.29 0.29 17.07
C ALA A 217 14.31 1.44 17.36
N GLY A 218 14.11 2.35 16.40
CA GLY A 218 13.14 3.44 16.52
C GLY A 218 11.72 2.93 16.73
N LEU A 219 11.31 1.87 16.02
CA LEU A 219 10.01 1.23 16.22
C LEU A 219 9.86 0.66 17.64
N LEU A 220 10.89 -0.02 18.16
CA LEU A 220 10.86 -0.55 19.52
C LEU A 220 10.73 0.58 20.56
N VAL A 221 11.48 1.67 20.40
CA VAL A 221 11.37 2.85 21.27
C VAL A 221 9.97 3.46 21.18
N ALA A 222 9.41 3.62 19.97
CA ALA A 222 8.07 4.14 19.77
C ALA A 222 7.00 3.25 20.44
N LEU A 223 7.14 1.93 20.36
CA LEU A 223 6.25 0.99 21.04
C LEU A 223 6.36 1.08 22.57
N LEU A 224 7.58 1.21 23.11
CA LEU A 224 7.80 1.39 24.55
C LEU A 224 7.16 2.67 25.09
N ILE A 225 7.22 3.76 24.32
CA ILE A 225 6.55 5.02 24.66
C ILE A 225 5.03 4.88 24.55
N ARG A 226 4.53 4.19 23.51
CA ARG A 226 3.10 4.04 23.24
C ARG A 226 2.37 3.17 24.26
N LEU A 227 3.00 2.08 24.72
CA LEU A 227 2.40 1.09 25.64
C LEU A 227 1.71 1.70 26.88
N PRO A 228 2.37 2.57 27.68
CA PRO A 228 1.72 3.18 28.84
C PRO A 228 0.65 4.21 28.48
N LEU A 229 0.78 4.88 27.33
CA LEU A 229 -0.13 5.94 26.90
C LEU A 229 -1.44 5.38 26.32
N GLU A 230 -1.40 4.20 25.70
CA GLU A 230 -2.54 3.61 24.99
C GLU A 230 -3.76 3.38 25.90
N LYS A 231 -3.55 3.13 27.20
CA LYS A 231 -4.66 2.90 28.13
C LYS A 231 -5.52 4.15 28.35
N ASN A 232 -4.90 5.34 28.36
CA ASN A 232 -5.53 6.58 28.77
C ASN A 232 -5.76 7.58 27.63
N PHE A 233 -4.97 7.48 26.55
CA PHE A 233 -4.92 8.47 25.47
C PHE A 233 -5.11 7.86 24.09
N LYS A 234 -5.85 6.75 23.99
CA LYS A 234 -6.00 6.01 22.73
C LYS A 234 -6.52 6.89 21.58
N PRO A 235 -7.59 7.68 21.75
CA PRO A 235 -8.08 8.56 20.68
C PRO A 235 -7.05 9.63 20.25
N GLU A 236 -6.35 10.21 21.22
CA GLU A 236 -5.35 11.26 20.98
C GLU A 236 -4.13 10.70 20.25
N LEU A 237 -3.66 9.50 20.62
CA LEU A 237 -2.56 8.83 19.94
C LEU A 237 -2.88 8.52 18.47
N GLU A 238 -4.14 8.20 18.16
CA GLU A 238 -4.59 7.99 16.79
C GLU A 238 -4.58 9.30 15.97
N ILE A 239 -5.00 10.42 16.57
CA ILE A 239 -4.93 11.76 15.95
C ILE A 239 -3.47 12.19 15.73
N TYR A 240 -2.62 12.03 16.76
CA TYR A 240 -1.21 12.41 16.67
C TYR A 240 -0.46 11.60 15.62
N GLY A 241 -0.82 10.33 15.41
CA GLY A 241 -0.24 9.51 14.35
C GLY A 241 -0.36 10.17 12.98
N GLY A 242 -1.57 10.61 12.60
CA GLY A 242 -1.79 11.32 11.33
C GLY A 242 -1.01 12.64 11.25
N GLY A 243 -1.01 13.42 12.33
CA GLY A 243 -0.27 14.69 12.39
C GLY A 243 1.25 14.53 12.28
N LEU A 244 1.83 13.51 12.92
CA LEU A 244 3.25 13.21 12.85
C LEU A 244 3.67 12.74 11.45
N VAL A 245 2.84 11.94 10.77
CA VAL A 245 3.09 11.51 9.38
C VAL A 245 3.06 12.72 8.44
N ALA A 246 2.07 13.61 8.58
CA ALA A 246 2.00 14.83 7.80
C ALA A 246 3.22 15.74 8.05
N GLY A 247 3.62 15.88 9.33
CA GLY A 247 4.80 16.65 9.73
C GLY A 247 6.11 16.09 9.16
N ASP A 248 6.30 14.77 9.19
CA ASP A 248 7.45 14.09 8.59
C ASP A 248 7.51 14.33 7.07
N GLY A 249 6.36 14.27 6.38
CA GLY A 249 6.26 14.58 4.96
C GLY A 249 6.70 16.02 4.63
N ILE A 250 6.23 17.00 5.40
CA ILE A 250 6.61 18.42 5.24
C ILE A 250 8.10 18.61 5.51
N TYR A 251 8.60 18.06 6.63
CA TYR A 251 10.02 18.13 6.98
C TYR A 251 10.90 17.51 5.89
N GLY A 252 10.53 16.33 5.41
CA GLY A 252 11.23 15.63 4.33
C GLY A 252 11.29 16.46 3.05
N PHE A 253 10.17 17.05 2.65
CA PHE A 253 10.11 17.95 1.50
C PHE A 253 11.03 19.16 1.66
N VAL A 254 10.94 19.88 2.78
CA VAL A 254 11.75 21.09 3.03
C VAL A 254 13.24 20.75 3.10
N ASN A 255 13.61 19.67 3.79
CA ASN A 255 15.00 19.21 3.87
C ASN A 255 15.55 18.82 2.49
N ALA A 256 14.77 18.12 1.67
CA ALA A 256 15.16 17.80 0.30
C ALA A 256 15.31 19.05 -0.58
N LEU A 257 14.41 20.02 -0.43
CA LEU A 257 14.46 21.30 -1.14
C LEU A 257 15.75 22.05 -0.78
N ILE A 258 16.05 22.23 0.52
CA ILE A 258 17.27 22.90 0.99
C ILE A 258 18.51 22.21 0.45
N ARG A 259 18.59 20.88 0.54
CA ARG A 259 19.72 20.09 0.02
C ARG A 259 19.88 20.17 -1.49
N SER A 260 18.82 20.52 -2.24
CA SER A 260 18.89 20.67 -3.69
C SER A 260 19.50 22.01 -4.12
N PHE A 261 19.57 22.99 -3.20
CA PHE A 261 20.13 24.33 -3.44
C PHE A 261 21.44 24.60 -2.66
N MET A 262 21.95 23.61 -1.91
CA MET A 262 23.25 23.62 -1.25
C MET A 262 24.25 22.76 -2.01
#